data_AF-D7U9Z0-F1
#
_entry.id   AF-D7U9Z0-F1
#
_cell.length_a   1.000
_cell.length_b   1.000
_cell.length_c   1.000
_cell.angle_alpha   90.00
_cell.angle_beta   90.00
_cell.angle_gamma   90.00
#
_symmetry.space_group_name_H-M   'P 1'
#
loop_
_entity.id
_entity.type
_entity.pdbx_description
1 polymer ?
#
loop_
_entity_poly.entity_id
_entity_poly.type
_entity_poly.pdbx_seq_one_letter_code
_entity_poly.pdbx_strand_id
1 'polypeptide(L)'
;MANTYGCNNKYTGNTYGEQLEMVCIQEMNIYFFLFFIYIFTKKITSQAGNIFHMDFPILCFFSSLFLFFDFCRGEGVASFHQNFDVSWGHDHVLALGHGGTRIQLTMDEHSGWFWFSYTLKVIFLDEIWIGMMFLWDVGCGIMSKLKYGSGFFRMRLKLPKRDSTAVLHSHTPLHDEVDFEFLGGSKKTILQTNVYTNGVGSREQRIHLWFDPTLDFHSYSILWNHYQLVFYIDNIPIRVFKNNTRLGVGYPTQGMIIEGTLWNGEGWASNGKPINWREGPFKAIYEGFKIEGCPSEGPIISQECETSKYWWNGEKFRQLDPVQQRAYENVRRKYVNYDYCNDRWRYPEAPLECQEQ
;
A
#
# COMPACT_ATOMS: atom_id res chain seq x y z
N MET A 1 -22.24 -44.11 -32.16
CA MET A 1 -21.17 -44.76 -32.93
C MET A 1 -19.89 -44.02 -32.63
N ALA A 2 -18.85 -44.77 -32.27
CA ALA A 2 -17.52 -44.29 -31.97
C ALA A 2 -16.92 -43.50 -33.13
N ASN A 3 -16.03 -42.54 -32.84
CA ASN A 3 -14.63 -42.74 -33.19
C ASN A 3 -13.70 -41.76 -32.47
N THR A 4 -12.54 -42.32 -32.20
CA THR A 4 -11.49 -41.93 -31.27
C THR A 4 -10.19 -41.61 -32.02
N TYR A 5 -9.37 -40.76 -31.38
CA TYR A 5 -7.89 -40.72 -31.34
C TYR A 5 -7.04 -40.40 -32.59
N GLY A 6 -6.05 -39.54 -32.34
CA GLY A 6 -4.80 -39.44 -33.10
C GLY A 6 -3.88 -38.30 -32.65
N CYS A 7 -3.27 -38.40 -31.44
CA CYS A 7 -2.08 -37.61 -31.10
C CYS A 7 -0.88 -38.56 -31.04
N ASN A 8 0.05 -38.39 -31.98
CA ASN A 8 1.28 -39.18 -32.07
C ASN A 8 2.35 -38.64 -31.12
N ASN A 9 2.90 -39.53 -30.30
CA ASN A 9 4.13 -39.35 -29.55
C ASN A 9 5.34 -39.24 -30.48
N LYS A 10 6.23 -38.28 -30.22
CA LYS A 10 7.68 -38.43 -30.46
C LYS A 10 8.44 -37.78 -29.30
N TYR A 11 9.03 -38.63 -28.46
CA TYR A 11 10.06 -38.30 -27.49
C TYR A 11 11.44 -38.42 -28.15
N THR A 12 12.27 -37.39 -27.99
CA THR A 12 13.75 -37.39 -27.96
C THR A 12 14.10 -36.12 -27.16
N GLY A 13 14.50 -36.15 -25.88
CA GLY A 13 15.70 -36.75 -25.32
C GLY A 13 16.80 -35.69 -25.13
N ASN A 14 16.82 -34.96 -24.01
CA ASN A 14 18.02 -34.71 -23.16
C ASN A 14 17.78 -33.71 -21.99
N THR A 15 17.99 -34.26 -20.80
CA THR A 15 18.41 -33.74 -19.48
C THR A 15 18.78 -32.25 -19.31
N TYR A 16 18.15 -31.57 -18.34
CA TYR A 16 18.76 -30.91 -17.15
C TYR A 16 17.66 -30.30 -16.24
N GLY A 17 17.52 -30.80 -15.01
CA GLY A 17 16.94 -30.13 -13.82
C GLY A 17 15.50 -29.60 -13.87
N GLU A 18 14.50 -30.46 -13.61
CA GLU A 18 13.11 -30.05 -13.40
C GLU A 18 12.92 -29.30 -12.07
N GLN A 19 12.62 -27.99 -12.15
CA GLN A 19 11.82 -27.32 -11.14
C GLN A 19 10.37 -27.77 -11.33
N LEU A 20 9.80 -28.44 -10.32
CA LEU A 20 8.38 -28.71 -10.24
C LEU A 20 7.60 -27.39 -10.11
N GLU A 21 7.21 -26.80 -11.24
CA GLU A 21 6.13 -25.82 -11.26
C GLU A 21 4.81 -26.55 -10.98
N MET A 22 4.25 -26.35 -9.78
CA MET A 22 2.85 -26.68 -9.52
C MET A 22 1.97 -25.70 -10.30
N VAL A 23 1.58 -26.10 -11.50
CA VAL A 23 0.47 -25.47 -12.22
C VAL A 23 -0.82 -25.80 -11.48
N CYS A 24 -1.34 -24.86 -10.70
CA CYS A 24 -2.69 -24.94 -10.14
C CYS A 24 -3.71 -24.85 -11.29
N ILE A 25 -4.31 -25.99 -11.65
CA ILE A 25 -5.42 -26.09 -12.60
C ILE A 25 -6.65 -25.47 -11.93
N GLN A 26 -6.90 -24.18 -12.19
CA GLN A 26 -7.99 -23.43 -11.58
C GLN A 26 -9.39 -23.74 -12.16
N GLU A 27 -9.49 -24.64 -13.14
CA GLU A 27 -10.78 -25.04 -13.75
C GLU A 27 -11.03 -26.55 -13.73
N MET A 28 -10.54 -27.27 -12.72
CA MET A 28 -11.06 -28.60 -12.43
C MET A 28 -12.16 -28.56 -11.36
N ASN A 29 -13.39 -28.51 -11.89
CA ASN A 29 -14.36 -29.59 -11.71
C ASN A 29 -15.40 -29.46 -10.57
N ILE A 30 -16.24 -28.41 -10.64
CA ILE A 30 -17.56 -28.42 -9.99
C ILE A 30 -18.37 -29.67 -10.36
N TYR A 31 -18.22 -30.15 -11.60
CA TYR A 31 -18.87 -31.36 -12.08
C TYR A 31 -18.35 -32.64 -11.39
N PHE A 32 -17.07 -32.70 -11.01
CA PHE A 32 -16.51 -33.85 -10.28
C PHE A 32 -16.94 -33.85 -8.81
N PHE A 33 -17.03 -32.66 -8.20
CA PHE A 33 -17.56 -32.51 -6.85
C PHE A 33 -19.05 -32.89 -6.79
N LEU A 34 -19.85 -32.41 -7.75
CA LEU A 34 -21.26 -32.79 -7.90
C LEU A 34 -21.43 -34.28 -8.25
N PHE A 35 -20.53 -34.86 -9.04
CA PHE A 35 -20.52 -36.29 -9.37
C PHE A 35 -20.24 -37.16 -8.14
N PHE A 36 -19.32 -36.75 -7.27
CA PHE A 36 -19.06 -37.44 -6.01
C PHE A 36 -20.23 -37.32 -5.03
N ILE A 37 -20.85 -36.14 -4.90
CA ILE A 37 -22.08 -35.96 -4.11
C ILE A 37 -23.22 -36.82 -4.67
N TYR A 38 -23.36 -36.90 -6.00
CA TYR A 38 -24.38 -37.73 -6.67
C TYR A 38 -24.16 -39.23 -6.42
N ILE A 39 -22.92 -39.73 -6.52
CA ILE A 39 -22.63 -41.13 -6.21
C ILE A 39 -22.87 -41.42 -4.72
N PHE A 40 -22.52 -40.50 -3.82
CA PHE A 40 -22.72 -40.69 -2.39
C PHE A 40 -24.18 -40.67 -1.96
N THR A 41 -24.98 -39.74 -2.47
CA THR A 41 -26.44 -39.67 -2.19
C THR A 41 -27.18 -40.90 -2.73
N LYS A 42 -26.73 -41.47 -3.86
CA LYS A 42 -27.23 -42.77 -4.35
C LYS A 42 -26.83 -43.95 -3.47
N LYS A 43 -25.65 -43.91 -2.84
CA LYS A 43 -25.18 -44.98 -1.93
C LYS A 43 -25.88 -44.93 -0.57
N ILE A 44 -26.24 -43.74 -0.09
CA ILE A 44 -27.04 -43.54 1.13
C ILE A 44 -28.49 -44.01 0.94
N THR A 45 -29.08 -43.80 -0.24
CA THR A 45 -30.46 -44.23 -0.52
C THR A 45 -30.60 -45.75 -0.76
N SER A 46 -29.51 -46.47 -1.04
CA SER A 46 -29.54 -47.94 -1.21
C SER A 46 -29.36 -48.74 0.09
N GLN A 47 -29.19 -48.07 1.24
CA GLN A 47 -29.15 -48.69 2.56
C GLN A 47 -30.02 -47.91 3.55
N ALA A 48 -31.30 -47.75 3.21
CA ALA A 48 -32.31 -47.39 4.19
C ALA A 48 -32.49 -48.58 5.16
N GLY A 49 -31.74 -48.59 6.25
CA GLY A 49 -31.89 -49.65 7.24
C GLY A 49 -31.14 -49.51 8.56
N ASN A 50 -30.05 -48.74 8.66
CA ASN A 50 -29.35 -48.61 9.95
C ASN A 50 -28.76 -47.21 10.13
N ILE A 51 -28.96 -46.66 11.34
CA ILE A 51 -28.39 -45.40 11.82
C ILE A 51 -26.87 -45.56 11.89
N PHE A 52 -26.15 -44.93 10.96
CA PHE A 52 -24.68 -44.94 10.98
C PHE A 52 -24.14 -43.74 11.77
N HIS A 53 -23.40 -44.05 12.83
CA HIS A 53 -22.42 -43.16 13.42
C HIS A 53 -21.44 -42.70 12.33
N MET A 54 -21.23 -41.38 12.20
CA MET A 54 -20.19 -40.85 11.33
C MET A 54 -18.82 -41.18 11.94
N ASP A 55 -18.02 -42.01 11.27
CA ASP A 55 -16.69 -42.38 11.73
C ASP A 55 -15.72 -41.18 11.68
N PHE A 56 -14.99 -40.98 12.78
CA PHE A 56 -13.98 -39.94 13.04
C PHE A 56 -12.96 -39.66 11.90
N PRO A 57 -12.53 -40.64 11.07
CA PRO A 57 -11.59 -40.39 9.96
C PRO A 57 -12.17 -39.49 8.85
N ILE A 58 -13.50 -39.46 8.69
CA ILE A 58 -14.18 -38.68 7.64
C ILE A 58 -14.15 -37.19 7.98
N LEU A 59 -14.36 -36.85 9.26
CA LEU A 59 -14.25 -35.48 9.76
C LEU A 59 -12.81 -34.95 9.60
N CYS A 60 -11.80 -35.77 9.87
CA CYS A 60 -10.41 -35.40 9.64
C CYS A 60 -10.12 -35.15 8.16
N PHE A 61 -10.65 -35.97 7.25
CA PHE A 61 -10.45 -35.79 5.80
C PHE A 61 -11.08 -34.49 5.28
N PHE A 62 -12.30 -34.16 5.72
CA PHE A 62 -12.93 -32.89 5.37
C PHE A 62 -12.24 -31.69 6.01
N SER A 63 -11.73 -31.80 7.24
CA SER A 63 -10.93 -30.74 7.87
C SER A 63 -9.59 -30.52 7.15
N SER A 64 -8.94 -31.60 6.70
CA SER A 64 -7.70 -31.50 5.93
C SER A 64 -7.95 -30.94 4.54
N LEU A 65 -9.08 -31.27 3.92
CA LEU A 65 -9.48 -30.73 2.62
C LEU A 65 -9.83 -29.23 2.72
N PHE A 66 -10.49 -28.79 3.80
CA PHE A 66 -10.72 -27.37 4.08
C PHE A 66 -9.41 -26.61 4.29
N LEU A 67 -8.47 -27.18 5.06
CA LEU A 67 -7.14 -26.60 5.23
C LEU A 67 -6.35 -26.58 3.92
N PHE A 68 -6.53 -27.56 3.04
CA PHE A 68 -5.93 -27.58 1.71
C PHE A 68 -6.56 -26.56 0.75
N PHE A 69 -7.88 -26.33 0.82
CA PHE A 69 -8.56 -25.28 0.07
C PHE A 69 -8.20 -23.88 0.57
N ASP A 70 -8.00 -23.68 1.87
CA ASP A 70 -7.48 -22.43 2.42
C ASP A 70 -5.99 -22.25 2.11
N PHE A 71 -5.20 -23.33 2.02
CA PHE A 71 -3.80 -23.28 1.56
C PHE A 71 -3.68 -22.96 0.05
N CYS A 72 -4.63 -23.42 -0.77
CA CYS A 72 -4.74 -23.11 -2.19
C CYS A 72 -5.47 -21.79 -2.48
N ARG A 73 -6.12 -21.17 -1.48
CA ARG A 73 -6.43 -19.74 -1.50
C ARG A 73 -5.12 -18.98 -1.27
N GLY A 74 -4.23 -19.01 -2.27
CA GLY A 74 -3.28 -17.92 -2.41
C GLY A 74 -4.08 -16.63 -2.35
N GLU A 75 -3.64 -15.66 -1.54
CA GLU A 75 -4.21 -14.32 -1.60
C GLU A 75 -4.17 -13.90 -3.06
N GLY A 76 -5.34 -13.81 -3.70
CA GLY A 76 -5.42 -13.42 -5.10
C GLY A 76 -4.70 -12.10 -5.24
N VAL A 77 -3.63 -12.05 -6.04
CA VAL A 77 -2.88 -10.81 -6.26
C VAL A 77 -3.84 -9.85 -6.94
N ALA A 78 -4.33 -8.87 -6.18
CA ALA A 78 -5.24 -7.86 -6.70
C ALA A 78 -4.53 -7.11 -7.83
N SER A 79 -5.16 -7.04 -9.00
CA SER A 79 -4.65 -6.24 -10.09
C SER A 79 -4.85 -4.76 -9.80
N PHE A 80 -3.97 -3.94 -10.36
CA PHE A 80 -4.07 -2.48 -10.30
C PHE A 80 -5.48 -1.98 -10.61
N HIS A 81 -6.05 -2.46 -11.72
CA HIS A 81 -7.35 -2.01 -12.23
C HIS A 81 -8.54 -2.34 -11.32
N GLN A 82 -8.40 -3.21 -10.32
CA GLN A 82 -9.48 -3.47 -9.37
C GLN A 82 -9.72 -2.27 -8.44
N ASN A 83 -8.65 -1.65 -7.97
CA ASN A 83 -8.72 -0.70 -6.86
C ASN A 83 -8.16 0.69 -7.20
N PHE A 84 -7.40 0.82 -8.28
CA PHE A 84 -6.71 2.05 -8.65
C PHE A 84 -6.98 2.43 -10.10
N ASP A 85 -6.83 3.72 -10.38
CA ASP A 85 -6.77 4.31 -11.71
C ASP A 85 -5.52 5.19 -11.83
N VAL A 86 -5.14 5.51 -13.06
CA VAL A 86 -4.09 6.49 -13.33
C VAL A 86 -4.67 7.88 -13.11
N SER A 87 -4.04 8.69 -12.27
CA SER A 87 -4.51 10.06 -11.98
C SER A 87 -4.00 11.06 -13.03
N TRP A 88 -2.74 10.93 -13.46
CA TRP A 88 -2.13 11.77 -14.51
C TRP A 88 -0.87 11.11 -15.11
N GLY A 89 -0.38 11.66 -16.23
CA GLY A 89 0.80 11.13 -16.91
C GLY A 89 0.58 9.72 -17.48
N HIS A 90 -0.57 9.49 -18.13
CA HIS A 90 -1.02 8.17 -18.61
C HIS A 90 -0.02 7.45 -19.52
N ASP A 91 0.71 8.20 -20.33
CA ASP A 91 1.77 7.72 -21.21
C ASP A 91 3.06 7.31 -20.46
N HIS A 92 3.18 7.67 -19.18
CA HIS A 92 4.30 7.36 -18.30
C HIS A 92 3.97 6.32 -17.22
N VAL A 93 2.75 5.78 -17.26
CA VAL A 93 2.32 4.66 -16.41
C VAL A 93 2.23 3.38 -17.23
N LEU A 94 3.08 2.40 -16.91
CA LEU A 94 3.13 1.13 -17.61
C LEU A 94 2.68 -0.02 -16.70
N ALA A 95 1.65 -0.75 -17.14
CA ALA A 95 1.28 -2.01 -16.50
C ALA A 95 2.28 -3.12 -16.87
N LEU A 96 2.85 -3.75 -15.85
CA LEU A 96 3.82 -4.84 -15.96
C LEU A 96 3.22 -6.15 -15.42
N GLY A 97 3.65 -7.28 -16.01
CA GLY A 97 3.17 -8.62 -15.66
C GLY A 97 1.79 -8.95 -16.24
N HIS A 98 1.39 -10.22 -16.16
CA HIS A 98 0.05 -10.64 -16.59
C HIS A 98 -1.01 -9.98 -15.68
N GLY A 99 -1.99 -9.31 -16.30
CA GLY A 99 -3.16 -8.76 -15.61
C GLY A 99 -2.94 -7.47 -14.80
N GLY A 100 -1.83 -6.75 -15.00
CA GLY A 100 -1.60 -5.48 -14.29
C GLY A 100 -1.31 -5.65 -12.79
N THR A 101 -0.56 -6.70 -12.46
CA THR A 101 -0.13 -7.01 -11.07
C THR A 101 1.03 -6.13 -10.59
N ARG A 102 1.68 -5.41 -11.51
CA ARG A 102 2.70 -4.40 -11.24
C ARG A 102 2.45 -3.16 -12.08
N ILE A 103 2.75 -1.98 -11.54
CA ILE A 103 2.73 -0.71 -12.27
C ILE A 103 4.09 -0.05 -12.18
N GLN A 104 4.63 0.40 -13.30
CA GLN A 104 5.81 1.26 -13.33
C GLN A 104 5.38 2.70 -13.59
N LEU A 105 5.75 3.59 -12.68
CA LEU A 105 5.73 5.03 -12.89
C LEU A 105 7.08 5.46 -13.45
N THR A 106 7.05 6.27 -14.50
CA THR A 106 8.25 6.77 -15.18
C THR A 106 8.27 8.29 -15.14
N MET A 107 9.45 8.87 -14.92
CA MET A 107 9.66 10.31 -14.96
C MET A 107 10.93 10.65 -15.75
N ASP A 108 10.83 11.62 -16.63
CA ASP A 108 11.86 12.19 -17.49
C ASP A 108 11.51 13.66 -17.83
N GLU A 109 12.34 14.31 -18.63
CA GLU A 109 12.18 15.74 -19.00
C GLU A 109 10.93 16.03 -19.84
N HIS A 110 10.22 14.99 -20.29
CA HIS A 110 9.01 15.08 -21.11
C HIS A 110 7.77 14.51 -20.41
N SER A 111 7.93 14.02 -19.18
CA SER A 111 6.85 13.34 -18.45
C SER A 111 5.67 14.27 -18.22
N GLY A 112 4.47 13.66 -18.16
CA GLY A 112 3.17 14.31 -18.28
C GLY A 112 3.00 15.63 -17.50
N TRP A 113 2.06 16.44 -17.98
CA TRP A 113 1.76 17.77 -17.46
C TRP A 113 0.54 17.70 -16.55
N PHE A 114 0.61 18.21 -15.32
CA PHE A 114 -0.59 18.40 -14.49
C PHE A 114 -0.91 19.89 -14.29
N TRP A 115 -2.18 20.26 -14.51
CA TRP A 115 -2.69 21.60 -14.20
C TRP A 115 -3.04 21.67 -12.71
N PHE A 116 -2.29 22.42 -11.92
CA PHE A 116 -2.80 22.87 -10.62
C PHE A 116 -3.86 23.96 -10.85
N SER A 117 -5.12 23.67 -10.53
CA SER A 117 -6.08 24.73 -10.26
C SER A 117 -5.73 25.35 -8.91
N TYR A 118 -5.01 26.47 -8.92
CA TYR A 118 -4.93 27.31 -7.73
C TYR A 118 -6.31 27.88 -7.46
N THR A 119 -6.80 27.67 -6.24
CA THR A 119 -7.60 28.70 -5.60
C THR A 119 -6.77 30.00 -5.65
N LEU A 120 -7.36 31.07 -6.19
CA LEU A 120 -6.74 32.39 -6.29
C LEU A 120 -6.22 32.84 -4.90
N LYS A 121 -4.92 32.69 -4.62
CA LYS A 121 -4.30 33.32 -3.45
C LYS A 121 -3.98 34.77 -3.83
N VAL A 122 -4.88 35.68 -3.44
CA VAL A 122 -4.58 37.12 -3.43
C VAL A 122 -3.63 37.36 -2.24
N ILE A 123 -2.35 37.52 -2.52
CA ILE A 123 -1.35 37.93 -1.53
C ILE A 123 -1.33 39.45 -1.53
N PHE A 124 -1.78 40.08 -0.45
CA PHE A 124 -1.54 41.50 -0.21
C PHE A 124 -0.14 41.67 0.37
N LEU A 125 0.83 41.96 -0.50
CA LEU A 125 2.07 42.62 -0.13
C LEU A 125 2.12 43.89 -0.98
N ASP A 126 2.58 44.98 -0.37
CA ASP A 126 2.24 46.39 -0.69
C ASP A 126 2.59 46.94 -2.08
N GLU A 127 2.85 46.14 -3.11
CA GLU A 127 2.79 46.59 -4.51
C GLU A 127 2.17 45.50 -5.42
N ILE A 128 1.17 45.91 -6.21
CA ILE A 128 0.32 45.02 -7.02
C ILE A 128 1.14 44.36 -8.12
N TRP A 129 1.48 43.08 -7.94
CA TRP A 129 1.87 42.17 -9.02
C TRP A 129 0.80 41.08 -9.17
N ILE A 130 0.00 41.14 -10.24
CA ILE A 130 -0.87 40.03 -10.63
C ILE A 130 -0.02 39.07 -11.47
N GLY A 131 0.56 38.06 -10.82
CA GLY A 131 1.25 36.95 -11.49
C GLY A 131 0.50 35.64 -11.27
N MET A 132 0.04 35.00 -12.35
CA MET A 132 -0.32 33.58 -12.32
C MET A 132 0.97 32.78 -12.11
N MET A 133 1.11 32.14 -10.95
CA MET A 133 2.19 31.21 -10.70
C MET A 133 1.81 29.85 -11.31
N PHE A 134 2.35 29.52 -12.47
CA PHE A 134 2.28 28.16 -13.01
C PHE A 134 3.31 27.31 -12.25
N LEU A 135 2.89 26.39 -11.37
CA LEU A 135 3.79 25.34 -10.88
C LEU A 135 3.69 24.19 -11.88
N TRP A 136 4.84 23.84 -12.46
CA TRP A 136 4.99 22.85 -13.52
C TRP A 136 5.54 21.58 -12.89
N ASP A 137 4.68 20.65 -12.51
CA ASP A 137 5.14 19.38 -11.94
C ASP A 137 5.19 18.30 -13.03
N VAL A 138 6.41 17.83 -13.31
CA VAL A 138 6.74 16.80 -14.30
C VAL A 138 6.65 15.44 -13.62
N GLY A 139 5.95 14.45 -14.21
CA GLY A 139 5.82 13.12 -13.60
C GLY A 139 4.57 12.32 -13.99
N CYS A 140 4.16 11.42 -13.11
CA CYS A 140 2.91 10.67 -13.21
C CYS A 140 2.41 10.17 -11.85
N GLY A 141 1.16 9.73 -11.80
CA GLY A 141 0.54 9.27 -10.56
C GLY A 141 -0.57 8.24 -10.77
N ILE A 142 -0.81 7.48 -9.71
CA ILE A 142 -1.93 6.56 -9.55
C ILE A 142 -2.71 6.92 -8.29
N MET A 143 -4.00 6.63 -8.27
CA MET A 143 -4.87 6.89 -7.12
C MET A 143 -5.91 5.79 -6.94
N SER A 144 -6.36 5.56 -5.71
CA SER A 144 -7.44 4.62 -5.43
C SER A 144 -8.78 5.15 -5.95
N LYS A 145 -9.62 4.24 -6.41
CA LYS A 145 -10.97 4.54 -6.91
C LYS A 145 -11.90 5.09 -5.84
N LEU A 146 -11.70 4.64 -4.61
CA LEU A 146 -12.49 5.02 -3.45
C LEU A 146 -11.65 5.80 -2.46
N LYS A 147 -12.37 6.54 -1.62
CA LYS A 147 -11.85 7.11 -0.37
C LYS A 147 -12.08 6.15 0.78
N TYR A 148 -11.22 6.21 1.79
CA TYR A 148 -11.28 5.33 2.95
C TYR A 148 -11.25 6.15 4.25
N GLY A 149 -11.95 5.69 5.28
CA GLY A 149 -12.02 6.33 6.59
C GLY A 149 -11.27 5.61 7.71
N SER A 150 -10.79 4.40 7.46
CA SER A 150 -9.84 3.66 8.29
C SER A 150 -9.32 2.48 7.48
N GLY A 151 -8.22 1.85 7.90
CA GLY A 151 -7.69 0.72 7.15
C GLY A 151 -6.29 0.28 7.53
N PHE A 152 -5.87 -0.79 6.87
CA PHE A 152 -4.49 -1.20 6.74
C PHE A 152 -4.11 -1.14 5.26
N PHE A 153 -3.36 -0.12 4.89
CA PHE A 153 -2.97 0.16 3.51
C PHE A 153 -1.55 -0.30 3.31
N ARG A 154 -1.33 -1.23 2.38
CA ARG A 154 -0.01 -1.76 2.07
C ARG A 154 0.27 -1.62 0.60
N MET A 155 1.49 -1.18 0.29
CA MET A 155 2.02 -1.15 -1.06
C MET A 155 3.44 -1.72 -1.04
N ARG A 156 3.80 -2.49 -2.06
CA ARG A 156 5.18 -2.92 -2.27
C ARG A 156 5.80 -2.04 -3.32
N LEU A 157 6.93 -1.43 -2.99
CA LEU A 157 7.59 -0.45 -3.82
C LEU A 157 9.05 -0.82 -4.00
N LYS A 158 9.52 -0.72 -5.24
CA LYS A 158 10.93 -0.70 -5.60
C LYS A 158 11.26 0.66 -6.20
N LEU A 159 12.20 1.37 -5.58
CA LEU A 159 12.53 2.74 -5.95
C LEU A 159 13.43 2.80 -7.19
N PRO A 160 13.47 3.95 -7.87
CA PRO A 160 14.45 4.20 -8.93
C PRO A 160 15.88 4.02 -8.40
N LYS A 161 16.74 3.41 -9.23
CA LYS A 161 18.16 3.18 -8.91
C LYS A 161 18.98 4.44 -8.68
N ARG A 162 18.44 5.60 -9.04
CA ARG A 162 19.12 6.89 -9.05
C ARG A 162 18.17 7.95 -8.54
N ASP A 163 18.72 9.12 -8.23
CA ASP A 163 18.06 10.20 -7.51
C ASP A 163 16.67 10.52 -8.05
N SER A 164 15.65 10.19 -7.26
CA SER A 164 14.26 10.46 -7.58
C SER A 164 13.48 10.67 -6.29
N THR A 165 12.48 11.54 -6.35
CA THR A 165 11.54 11.73 -5.24
C THR A 165 10.20 11.08 -5.56
N ALA A 166 9.72 10.20 -4.70
CA ALA A 166 8.36 9.66 -4.79
C ALA A 166 7.57 10.14 -3.56
N VAL A 167 6.41 10.74 -3.79
CA VAL A 167 5.56 11.34 -2.75
C VAL A 167 4.17 10.72 -2.82
N LEU A 168 3.57 10.55 -1.67
CA LEU A 168 2.16 10.22 -1.50
C LEU A 168 1.48 11.51 -1.04
N HIS A 169 0.40 11.96 -1.70
CA HIS A 169 -0.25 13.23 -1.38
C HIS A 169 -1.79 13.10 -1.28
N SER A 170 -2.47 14.14 -0.78
CA SER A 170 -3.94 14.27 -0.72
C SER A 170 -4.30 15.76 -0.88
N HIS A 171 -5.27 16.08 -1.75
CA HIS A 171 -5.37 17.41 -2.37
C HIS A 171 -6.53 18.31 -1.89
N THR A 172 -6.57 18.80 -0.64
CA THR A 172 -7.46 19.93 -0.27
C THR A 172 -6.81 20.89 0.76
N PRO A 173 -7.16 22.20 0.84
CA PRO A 173 -6.51 23.12 1.78
C PRO A 173 -6.73 22.83 3.28
N LEU A 174 -7.77 22.06 3.61
CA LEU A 174 -8.11 21.62 4.96
C LEU A 174 -8.02 20.09 5.04
N HIS A 175 -7.11 19.48 4.30
CA HIS A 175 -7.03 18.04 4.18
C HIS A 175 -6.40 17.38 5.41
N ASP A 176 -6.72 16.09 5.53
CA ASP A 176 -5.86 15.16 6.23
C ASP A 176 -4.97 14.44 5.21
N GLU A 177 -3.74 14.15 5.60
CA GLU A 177 -2.74 13.51 4.74
C GLU A 177 -1.71 12.76 5.61
N VAL A 178 -1.21 11.64 5.08
CA VAL A 178 -0.33 10.70 5.79
C VAL A 178 0.70 10.16 4.80
N ASP A 179 1.96 10.54 5.00
CA ASP A 179 2.92 10.49 3.88
C ASP A 179 4.05 9.50 4.07
N PHE A 180 4.37 8.83 2.97
CA PHE A 180 5.70 8.29 2.72
C PHE A 180 6.30 9.06 1.56
N GLU A 181 7.43 9.71 1.82
CA GLU A 181 8.16 10.50 0.83
C GLU A 181 9.59 10.00 0.75
N PHE A 182 9.96 9.43 -0.38
CA PHE A 182 11.31 8.95 -0.61
C PHE A 182 12.11 10.06 -1.26
N LEU A 183 13.04 10.67 -0.51
CA LEU A 183 13.87 11.75 -1.00
C LEU A 183 15.18 11.17 -1.57
N GLY A 184 15.40 11.37 -2.86
CA GLY A 184 16.66 11.05 -3.54
C GLY A 184 17.79 12.04 -3.21
N GLY A 185 18.84 12.08 -4.04
CA GLY A 185 19.82 13.18 -4.07
C GLY A 185 21.11 12.99 -3.27
N SER A 186 21.27 11.81 -2.66
CA SER A 186 22.43 11.47 -1.84
C SER A 186 22.81 10.01 -2.02
N LYS A 187 24.03 9.61 -1.61
CA LYS A 187 24.48 8.20 -1.63
C LYS A 187 23.51 7.22 -0.94
N LYS A 188 22.54 7.71 -0.17
CA LYS A 188 21.48 6.95 0.48
C LYS A 188 20.13 7.66 0.34
N THR A 189 19.08 6.92 -0.01
CA THR A 189 17.70 7.40 0.06
C THR A 189 17.33 7.76 1.50
N ILE A 190 16.63 8.89 1.66
CA ILE A 190 16.00 9.27 2.93
C ILE A 190 14.51 9.00 2.78
N LEU A 191 13.91 8.32 3.75
CA LEU A 191 12.45 8.24 3.84
C LEU A 191 11.97 9.31 4.82
N GLN A 192 11.14 10.22 4.34
CA GLN A 192 10.40 11.17 5.14
C GLN A 192 8.97 10.65 5.35
N THR A 193 8.44 10.85 6.55
CA THR A 193 7.01 10.69 6.84
C THR A 193 6.46 12.00 7.34
N ASN A 194 5.20 12.29 7.03
CA ASN A 194 4.50 13.46 7.54
C ASN A 194 3.04 13.10 7.88
N VAL A 195 2.41 13.95 8.69
CA VAL A 195 1.01 13.82 9.06
C VAL A 195 0.38 15.20 9.06
N TYR A 196 -0.56 15.41 8.17
CA TYR A 196 -1.42 16.60 8.11
C TYR A 196 -2.78 16.30 8.72
N THR A 197 -3.26 17.27 9.48
CA THR A 197 -4.59 17.22 10.11
C THR A 197 -5.26 18.57 9.90
N ASN A 198 -6.38 18.59 9.17
CA ASN A 198 -7.10 19.82 8.83
C ASN A 198 -6.18 20.91 8.24
N GLY A 199 -5.33 20.53 7.28
CA GLY A 199 -4.36 21.40 6.61
C GLY A 199 -3.09 21.73 7.41
N VAL A 200 -3.01 21.31 8.68
CA VAL A 200 -1.84 21.53 9.53
C VAL A 200 -0.94 20.30 9.48
N GLY A 201 0.18 20.39 8.76
CA GLY A 201 1.25 19.39 8.73
C GLY A 201 2.46 19.80 9.56
N SER A 202 3.63 19.86 8.93
CA SER A 202 4.91 20.21 9.58
C SER A 202 5.38 19.19 10.63
N ARG A 203 4.98 17.93 10.48
CA ARG A 203 5.30 16.84 11.40
C ARG A 203 6.28 15.86 10.77
N GLU A 204 7.32 16.37 10.11
CA GLU A 204 8.24 15.53 9.36
C GLU A 204 9.12 14.68 10.31
N GLN A 205 9.23 13.39 10.03
CA GLN A 205 10.28 12.53 10.58
C GLN A 205 11.04 11.92 9.41
N ARG A 206 12.38 11.90 9.48
CA ARG A 206 13.23 11.32 8.44
C ARG A 206 14.03 10.16 9.00
N ILE A 207 14.15 9.11 8.20
CA ILE A 207 14.99 7.95 8.50
C ILE A 207 15.92 7.58 7.35
N HIS A 208 17.07 7.01 7.70
CA HIS A 208 17.88 6.24 6.76
C HIS A 208 17.43 4.78 6.75
N LEU A 209 17.20 4.22 5.57
CA LEU A 209 16.82 2.82 5.43
C LEU A 209 17.99 1.89 5.76
N TRP A 210 17.69 0.73 6.36
CA TRP A 210 18.66 -0.32 6.69
C TRP A 210 18.91 -1.31 5.53
N PHE A 211 18.41 -0.98 4.34
CA PHE A 211 18.54 -1.71 3.10
C PHE A 211 18.62 -0.72 1.93
N ASP A 212 18.98 -1.22 0.75
CA ASP A 212 18.93 -0.45 -0.49
C ASP A 212 17.54 -0.64 -1.14
N PRO A 213 16.65 0.38 -1.12
CA PRO A 213 15.28 0.28 -1.63
C PRO A 213 15.18 0.17 -3.16
N THR A 214 16.32 0.21 -3.86
CA THR A 214 16.39 0.14 -5.33
C THR A 214 16.67 -1.27 -5.85
N LEU A 215 17.15 -2.16 -4.98
CA LEU A 215 17.54 -3.52 -5.35
C LEU A 215 16.35 -4.48 -5.40
N ASP A 216 15.43 -4.37 -4.46
CA ASP A 216 14.27 -5.25 -4.35
C ASP A 216 13.02 -4.50 -3.86
N PHE A 217 11.87 -5.17 -3.93
CA PHE A 217 10.61 -4.67 -3.39
C PHE A 217 10.59 -4.77 -1.87
N HIS A 218 10.23 -3.67 -1.24
CA HIS A 218 9.92 -3.60 0.18
C HIS A 218 8.47 -3.18 0.37
N SER A 219 7.86 -3.66 1.46
CA SER A 219 6.51 -3.27 1.82
C SER A 219 6.50 -2.04 2.71
N TYR A 220 5.73 -1.04 2.30
CA TYR A 220 5.43 0.16 3.05
C TYR A 220 3.96 0.11 3.40
N SER A 221 3.62 0.30 4.67
CA SER A 221 2.24 0.14 5.12
C SER A 221 1.85 1.17 6.16
N ILE A 222 0.57 1.54 6.14
CA ILE A 222 -0.06 2.44 7.09
C ILE A 222 -1.20 1.67 7.75
N LEU A 223 -1.12 1.49 9.07
CA LEU A 223 -2.29 1.18 9.88
C LEU A 223 -2.93 2.50 10.30
N TRP A 224 -4.21 2.67 10.01
CA TRP A 224 -4.99 3.83 10.42
C TRP A 224 -6.31 3.38 11.05
N ASN A 225 -6.44 3.63 12.34
CA ASN A 225 -7.68 3.39 13.08
C ASN A 225 -7.97 4.58 14.01
N HIS A 226 -9.04 4.47 14.81
CA HIS A 226 -9.41 5.54 15.76
C HIS A 226 -8.36 5.77 16.86
N TYR A 227 -7.45 4.83 17.11
CA TYR A 227 -6.51 4.89 18.23
C TYR A 227 -5.13 5.44 17.83
N GLN A 228 -4.64 5.05 16.66
CA GLN A 228 -3.30 5.39 16.20
C GLN A 228 -3.12 5.23 14.69
N LEU A 229 -2.20 6.02 14.17
CA LEU A 229 -1.55 5.85 12.89
C LEU A 229 -0.20 5.18 13.11
N VAL A 230 0.09 4.12 12.37
CA VAL A 230 1.39 3.45 12.43
C VAL A 230 1.93 3.24 11.03
N PHE A 231 3.15 3.74 10.81
CA PHE A 231 3.91 3.53 9.59
C PHE A 231 4.80 2.30 9.75
N TYR A 232 4.78 1.41 8.77
CA TYR A 232 5.60 0.19 8.75
C TYR A 232 6.48 0.12 7.50
N ILE A 233 7.66 -0.47 7.69
CA ILE A 233 8.47 -1.02 6.62
C ILE A 233 8.68 -2.50 6.91
N ASP A 234 8.23 -3.38 6.01
CA ASP A 234 8.32 -4.84 6.18
C ASP A 234 7.82 -5.34 7.54
N ASN A 235 6.68 -4.79 7.96
CA ASN A 235 6.03 -5.05 9.26
C ASN A 235 6.80 -4.52 10.49
N ILE A 236 7.87 -3.75 10.30
CA ILE A 236 8.59 -3.07 11.38
C ILE A 236 8.01 -1.66 11.53
N PRO A 237 7.42 -1.31 12.69
CA PRO A 237 6.92 0.04 12.93
C PRO A 237 8.09 1.04 12.95
N ILE A 238 7.97 2.11 12.18
CA ILE A 238 8.97 3.18 12.09
C ILE A 238 8.51 4.50 12.71
N ARG A 239 7.20 4.69 12.84
CA ARG A 239 6.55 5.87 13.40
C ARG A 239 5.17 5.52 13.93
N VAL A 240 4.84 6.06 15.10
CA VAL A 240 3.50 6.00 15.68
C VAL A 240 3.00 7.43 15.89
N PHE A 241 1.78 7.72 15.45
CA PHE A 241 1.09 8.97 15.73
C PHE A 241 -0.25 8.64 16.40
N LYS A 242 -0.33 8.84 17.72
CA LYS A 242 -1.49 8.47 18.52
C LYS A 242 -2.63 9.48 18.35
N ASN A 243 -3.86 9.00 18.45
CA ASN A 243 -5.02 9.90 18.54
C ASN A 243 -5.06 10.57 19.91
N ASN A 244 -4.47 11.76 19.98
CA ASN A 244 -4.42 12.61 21.17
C ASN A 244 -5.37 13.82 21.08
N THR A 245 -6.52 13.64 20.42
CA THR A 245 -7.59 14.66 20.34
C THR A 245 -8.06 15.15 21.71
N ARG A 246 -8.01 14.29 22.74
CA ARG A 246 -8.27 14.68 24.15
C ARG A 246 -7.34 15.78 24.68
N LEU A 247 -6.14 15.89 24.10
CA LEU A 247 -5.14 16.91 24.43
C LEU A 247 -5.19 18.10 23.46
N GLY A 248 -6.16 18.14 22.54
CA GLY A 248 -6.26 19.17 21.50
C GLY A 248 -5.39 18.93 20.27
N VAL A 249 -4.75 17.76 20.14
CA VAL A 249 -3.96 17.40 18.95
C VAL A 249 -4.91 16.97 17.84
N GLY A 250 -4.76 17.53 16.64
CA GLY A 250 -5.48 17.07 15.45
C GLY A 250 -5.17 15.60 15.13
N TYR A 251 -6.15 14.90 14.56
CA TYR A 251 -6.02 13.54 14.06
C TYR A 251 -6.84 13.40 12.77
N PRO A 252 -6.47 12.55 11.79
CA PRO A 252 -7.25 12.42 10.57
C PRO A 252 -8.69 12.00 10.83
N THR A 253 -9.63 12.77 10.28
CA THR A 253 -11.08 12.68 10.49
C THR A 253 -11.87 12.64 9.17
N GLN A 254 -11.18 12.76 8.03
CA GLN A 254 -11.78 12.81 6.69
C GLN A 254 -11.42 11.56 5.87
N GLY A 255 -12.30 11.19 4.93
CA GLY A 255 -12.02 10.12 3.98
C GLY A 255 -10.83 10.46 3.06
N MET A 256 -9.79 9.62 3.03
CA MET A 256 -8.56 9.82 2.25
C MET A 256 -8.48 8.90 1.04
N ILE A 257 -7.88 9.38 -0.04
CA ILE A 257 -7.50 8.59 -1.22
C ILE A 257 -6.09 8.03 -0.98
N ILE A 258 -5.82 6.83 -1.49
CA ILE A 258 -4.46 6.30 -1.56
C ILE A 258 -3.87 6.74 -2.89
N GLU A 259 -2.81 7.53 -2.87
CA GLU A 259 -2.10 7.92 -4.08
C GLU A 259 -0.78 7.13 -4.25
N GLY A 260 -0.05 7.43 -5.31
CA GLY A 260 1.29 6.92 -5.53
C GLY A 260 1.85 7.68 -6.70
N THR A 261 2.84 8.53 -6.45
CA THR A 261 3.33 9.45 -7.48
C THR A 261 4.84 9.45 -7.59
N LEU A 262 5.33 9.84 -8.77
CA LEU A 262 6.72 10.10 -9.05
C LEU A 262 6.79 11.47 -9.73
N TRP A 263 7.41 12.45 -9.09
CA TRP A 263 7.50 13.83 -9.59
C TRP A 263 8.77 14.56 -9.13
N ASN A 264 9.06 15.68 -9.79
CA ASN A 264 10.25 16.49 -9.50
C ASN A 264 10.06 17.41 -8.29
N GLY A 265 10.51 16.97 -7.11
CA GLY A 265 10.51 17.78 -5.87
C GLY A 265 11.59 18.86 -5.76
N GLU A 266 12.00 19.47 -6.88
CA GLU A 266 13.06 20.48 -6.89
C GLU A 266 12.72 21.68 -5.99
N GLY A 267 13.75 22.26 -5.37
CA GLY A 267 13.59 23.38 -4.43
C GLY A 267 13.47 22.97 -2.96
N TRP A 268 13.09 21.73 -2.64
CA TRP A 268 13.01 21.26 -1.25
C TRP A 268 13.52 19.82 -1.04
N ALA A 269 13.29 18.91 -2.00
CA ALA A 269 13.83 17.56 -1.92
C ALA A 269 15.36 17.58 -2.07
N SER A 270 16.04 16.52 -1.64
CA SER A 270 17.49 16.35 -1.89
C SER A 270 18.38 17.49 -1.37
N ASN A 271 17.95 18.22 -0.33
CA ASN A 271 18.55 19.48 0.14
C ASN A 271 18.61 20.58 -0.95
N GLY A 272 17.55 20.68 -1.76
CA GLY A 272 17.42 21.68 -2.82
C GLY A 272 18.27 21.41 -4.05
N LYS A 273 18.86 20.21 -4.20
CA LYS A 273 19.63 19.87 -5.39
C LYS A 273 18.71 19.69 -6.61
N PRO A 274 19.01 20.36 -7.74
CA PRO A 274 18.32 20.13 -8.99
C PRO A 274 18.44 18.68 -9.46
N ILE A 275 17.40 18.20 -10.14
CA ILE A 275 17.40 16.89 -10.78
C ILE A 275 18.33 16.88 -12.00
N ASN A 276 19.07 15.78 -12.18
CA ASN A 276 19.89 15.57 -13.37
C ASN A 276 19.12 14.72 -14.39
N TRP A 277 18.42 15.38 -15.33
CA TRP A 277 17.62 14.70 -16.35
C TRP A 277 18.39 13.71 -17.22
N ARG A 278 19.71 13.84 -17.35
CA ARG A 278 20.57 12.87 -18.05
C ARG A 278 20.63 11.50 -17.39
N GLU A 279 20.23 11.41 -16.12
CA GLU A 279 20.19 10.15 -15.37
C GLU A 279 18.85 9.42 -15.50
N GLY A 280 17.86 10.08 -16.11
CA GLY A 280 16.56 9.50 -16.41
C GLY A 280 16.60 8.48 -17.56
N PRO A 281 15.45 7.83 -17.85
CA PRO A 281 14.21 7.96 -17.12
C PRO A 281 14.25 7.29 -15.73
N PHE A 282 13.68 7.95 -14.73
CA PHE A 282 13.53 7.45 -13.36
C PHE A 282 12.31 6.54 -13.30
N LYS A 283 12.42 5.37 -12.65
CA LYS A 283 11.40 4.31 -12.70
C LYS A 283 11.10 3.76 -11.31
N ALA A 284 9.90 4.04 -10.80
CA ALA A 284 9.40 3.47 -9.56
C ALA A 284 8.41 2.35 -9.90
N ILE A 285 8.52 1.19 -9.24
CA ILE A 285 7.65 0.05 -9.53
C ILE A 285 6.83 -0.29 -8.29
N TYR A 286 5.51 -0.30 -8.46
CA TYR A 286 4.49 -0.58 -7.46
C TYR A 286 3.89 -1.96 -7.70
N GLU A 287 3.65 -2.72 -6.63
CA GLU A 287 2.91 -3.98 -6.65
C GLU A 287 2.12 -4.17 -5.36
N GLY A 288 1.15 -5.09 -5.36
CA GLY A 288 0.31 -5.36 -4.19
C GLY A 288 -0.83 -4.35 -4.04
N PHE A 289 -1.71 -4.26 -5.03
CA PHE A 289 -2.82 -3.30 -5.09
C PHE A 289 -4.07 -3.71 -4.30
N LYS A 290 -3.92 -4.63 -3.32
CA LYS A 290 -5.02 -5.03 -2.44
C LYS A 290 -5.22 -3.93 -1.41
N ILE A 291 -6.46 -3.48 -1.25
CA ILE A 291 -6.82 -2.50 -0.22
C ILE A 291 -7.63 -3.19 0.88
N GLU A 292 -7.19 -3.03 2.12
CA GLU A 292 -7.96 -3.36 3.31
C GLU A 292 -8.37 -2.06 3.99
N GLY A 293 -9.50 -1.48 3.58
CA GLY A 293 -9.97 -0.21 4.12
C GLY A 293 -11.49 -0.15 4.24
N CYS A 294 -11.98 0.69 5.14
CA CYS A 294 -13.39 1.04 5.25
C CYS A 294 -13.71 2.18 4.27
N PRO A 295 -14.52 1.96 3.22
CA PRO A 295 -14.88 3.03 2.29
C PRO A 295 -15.59 4.18 2.99
N SER A 296 -15.26 5.42 2.62
CA SER A 296 -15.86 6.62 3.21
C SER A 296 -15.93 7.75 2.18
N GLU A 297 -17.13 8.03 1.69
CA GLU A 297 -17.37 9.08 0.67
C GLU A 297 -17.71 10.45 1.27
N GLY A 298 -17.94 10.52 2.58
CA GLY A 298 -18.36 11.73 3.30
C GLY A 298 -17.19 12.64 3.71
N PRO A 299 -17.49 13.91 4.06
CA PRO A 299 -16.49 14.84 4.58
C PRO A 299 -16.00 14.46 6.00
N ILE A 300 -16.70 13.55 6.67
CA ILE A 300 -16.34 13.03 7.99
C ILE A 300 -16.39 11.51 7.90
N ILE A 301 -15.44 10.84 8.55
CA ILE A 301 -15.39 9.38 8.66
C ILE A 301 -16.68 8.85 9.27
N SER A 302 -17.26 7.84 8.63
CA SER A 302 -18.43 7.13 9.16
C SER A 302 -18.05 6.38 10.43
N GLN A 303 -18.91 6.42 11.46
CA GLN A 303 -18.75 5.59 12.67
C GLN A 303 -18.65 4.09 12.35
N GLU A 304 -19.18 3.64 11.20
CA GLU A 304 -19.02 2.26 10.74
C GLU A 304 -17.54 1.86 10.64
N CYS A 305 -16.67 2.78 10.21
CA CYS A 305 -15.23 2.56 10.06
C CYS A 305 -14.48 2.37 11.39
N GLU A 306 -15.13 2.66 12.51
CA GLU A 306 -14.60 2.47 13.87
C GLU A 306 -15.12 1.19 14.54
N THR A 307 -16.05 0.49 13.89
CA THR A 307 -16.67 -0.72 14.46
C THR A 307 -15.72 -1.92 14.44
N SER A 308 -16.03 -2.90 15.30
CA SER A 308 -15.32 -4.18 15.39
C SER A 308 -15.47 -5.08 14.14
N LYS A 309 -16.28 -4.66 13.16
CA LYS A 309 -16.37 -5.30 11.82
C LYS A 309 -14.99 -5.34 11.14
N TYR A 310 -14.18 -4.30 11.35
CA TYR A 310 -12.86 -4.20 10.76
C TYR A 310 -11.79 -4.67 11.74
N TRP A 311 -10.92 -5.57 11.28
CA TRP A 311 -9.96 -6.25 12.16
C TRP A 311 -8.99 -5.28 12.84
N TRP A 312 -8.65 -4.17 12.18
CA TRP A 312 -7.73 -3.15 12.69
C TRP A 312 -8.27 -2.33 13.87
N ASN A 313 -9.56 -2.45 14.19
CA ASN A 313 -10.17 -1.85 15.37
C ASN A 313 -10.11 -2.78 16.61
N GLY A 314 -9.61 -4.01 16.45
CA GLY A 314 -9.42 -4.97 17.53
C GLY A 314 -8.40 -4.50 18.57
N GLU A 315 -8.50 -5.02 19.79
CA GLU A 315 -7.68 -4.62 20.94
C GLU A 315 -6.17 -4.65 20.67
N LYS A 316 -5.70 -5.67 19.94
CA LYS A 316 -4.29 -5.82 19.55
C LYS A 316 -3.72 -4.70 18.66
N PHE A 317 -4.57 -3.85 18.08
CA PHE A 317 -4.16 -2.76 17.18
C PHE A 317 -4.39 -1.36 17.77
N ARG A 318 -4.81 -1.28 19.04
CA ARG A 318 -4.98 -0.01 19.75
C ARG A 318 -3.65 0.63 20.14
N GLN A 319 -2.61 -0.21 20.29
CA GLN A 319 -1.24 0.19 20.57
C GLN A 319 -0.29 -0.87 20.00
N LEU A 320 1.01 -0.55 19.90
CA LEU A 320 2.02 -1.55 19.58
C LEU A 320 2.12 -2.60 20.69
N ASP A 321 2.28 -3.87 20.30
CA ASP A 321 2.64 -4.91 21.27
C ASP A 321 4.10 -4.71 21.78
N PRO A 322 4.52 -5.38 22.87
CA PRO A 322 5.87 -5.19 23.42
C PRO A 322 7.01 -5.55 22.45
N VAL A 323 6.80 -6.46 21.50
CA VAL A 323 7.79 -6.82 20.48
C VAL A 323 7.89 -5.71 19.43
N GLN A 324 6.76 -5.24 18.92
CA GLN A 324 6.66 -4.13 18.00
C GLN A 324 7.24 -2.84 18.60
N GLN A 325 6.94 -2.56 19.87
CA GLN A 325 7.46 -1.40 20.60
C GLN A 325 8.99 -1.41 20.68
N ARG A 326 9.61 -2.56 21.01
CA ARG A 326 11.08 -2.68 21.01
C ARG A 326 11.69 -2.50 19.62
N ALA A 327 11.03 -3.03 18.58
CA ALA A 327 11.47 -2.85 17.20
C ALA A 327 11.43 -1.37 16.80
N TYR A 328 10.33 -0.69 17.12
CA TYR A 328 10.14 0.75 16.91
C TYR A 328 11.23 1.58 17.61
N GLU A 329 11.48 1.34 18.90
CA GLU A 329 12.52 2.03 19.67
C GLU A 329 13.92 1.82 19.07
N ASN A 330 14.21 0.59 18.62
CA ASN A 330 15.46 0.30 17.93
C ASN A 330 15.58 1.04 16.59
N VAL A 331 14.48 1.19 15.85
CA VAL A 331 14.46 2.00 14.63
C VAL A 331 14.75 3.46 14.95
N ARG A 332 14.01 4.04 15.92
CA ARG A 332 14.20 5.43 16.34
C ARG A 332 15.64 5.72 16.73
N ARG A 333 16.24 4.86 17.55
CA ARG A 333 17.60 5.04 18.05
C ARG A 333 18.67 4.94 16.96
N LYS A 334 18.47 4.10 15.94
CA LYS A 334 19.52 3.80 14.94
C LYS A 334 19.38 4.56 13.63
N TYR A 335 18.15 4.84 13.22
CA TYR A 335 17.87 5.22 11.83
C TYR A 335 17.19 6.58 11.68
N VAL A 336 16.52 7.11 12.72
CA VAL A 336 15.94 8.46 12.68
C VAL A 336 17.07 9.50 12.67
N ASN A 337 17.07 10.35 11.65
CA ASN A 337 18.04 11.42 11.48
C ASN A 337 17.42 12.84 11.53
N TYR A 338 16.09 12.95 11.44
CA TYR A 338 15.35 14.18 11.75
C TYR A 338 14.03 13.82 12.41
N ASP A 339 13.67 14.58 13.44
CA ASP A 339 12.39 14.44 14.13
C ASP A 339 11.90 15.83 14.56
N TYR A 340 10.76 16.25 14.02
CA TYR A 340 10.13 17.53 14.37
C TYR A 340 9.91 17.70 15.88
N CYS A 341 9.69 16.61 16.62
CA CYS A 341 9.52 16.63 18.07
C CYS A 341 10.77 17.12 18.82
N ASN A 342 11.95 17.03 18.20
CA ASN A 342 13.24 17.45 18.76
C ASN A 342 13.78 18.75 18.14
N ASP A 343 13.12 19.27 17.10
CA ASP A 343 13.51 20.49 16.42
C ASP A 343 13.10 21.72 17.23
N ARG A 344 13.98 22.15 18.14
CA ARG A 344 13.73 23.32 19.01
C ARG A 344 13.85 24.66 18.28
N TRP A 345 14.37 24.67 17.06
CA TRP A 345 14.39 25.87 16.23
C TRP A 345 13.00 26.13 15.64
N ARG A 346 12.39 25.09 15.07
CA ARG A 346 11.03 25.16 14.51
C ARG A 346 9.95 25.15 15.60
N TYR A 347 10.17 24.38 16.65
CA TYR A 347 9.25 24.19 17.77
C TYR A 347 9.96 24.48 19.10
N PRO A 348 10.03 25.77 19.52
CA PRO A 348 10.61 26.15 20.80
C PRO A 348 10.05 25.34 21.97
N GLU A 349 8.74 25.07 21.93
CA GLU A 349 8.07 24.07 22.77
C GLU A 349 7.69 22.86 21.93
N ALA A 350 7.93 21.66 22.47
CA ALA A 350 7.61 20.42 21.76
C ALA A 350 6.08 20.32 21.55
N PRO A 351 5.62 19.93 20.34
CA PRO A 351 4.21 19.66 20.09
C PRO A 351 3.61 18.65 21.09
N LEU A 352 2.34 18.82 21.45
CA LEU A 352 1.70 18.08 22.54
C LEU A 352 1.72 16.57 22.31
N GLU A 353 1.62 16.12 21.06
CA GLU A 353 1.69 14.70 20.71
C GLU A 353 3.06 14.06 20.95
N CYS A 354 4.13 14.85 21.04
CA CYS A 354 5.49 14.36 21.20
C CYS A 354 5.77 13.82 22.60
N GLN A 355 4.93 14.15 23.60
CA GLN A 355 5.11 13.71 24.98
C GLN A 355 4.76 12.22 25.19
N GLU A 356 4.01 11.63 24.26
CA GLU A 356 3.54 10.24 24.34
C GLU A 356 4.15 9.32 23.27
N GLN A 357 5.22 9.76 22.58
CA GLN A 357 5.87 9.04 21.47
C GLN A 357 6.83 7.92 21.90
#